data_AF-A0A533QEI5-F1
#
_entry.id   AF-A0A533QEI5-F1
#
_cell.length_a   1.000
_cell.length_b   1.000
_cell.length_c   1.000
_cell.angle_alpha   90.00
_cell.angle_beta   90.00
_cell.angle_gamma   90.00
#
_symmetry.space_group_name_H-M   'P 1'
#
loop_
_entity.id
_entity.type
_entity.pdbx_description
1 polymer ?
#
loop_
_entity_poly.entity_id
_entity_poly.type
_entity_poly.pdbx_seq_one_letter_code
_entity_poly.pdbx_strand_id
1 'polypeptide(L)'
;MFGFATGEERDLFQLLLSVKGIGPNTAITILSGSTVDDIRHAVMHEDVKALEKIKGIGKKTAERIILELKENVKDLAKSMPIGMSVQQRALISDAVMALISLGYGRMVAEKAVSEAVKKLQEIDTIETLVREALKYKV
;
A
#
# COMPACT_ATOMS: atom_id res chain seq x y z
N MET A 1 0.11 -0.82 23.79
CA MET A 1 0.32 0.36 22.92
C MET A 1 1.57 0.09 22.11
N PHE A 2 1.55 0.34 20.80
CA PHE A 2 2.69 0.11 19.90
C PHE A 2 3.15 1.45 19.34
N GLY A 3 4.47 1.68 19.28
CA GLY A 3 5.07 2.90 18.76
C GLY A 3 5.88 2.60 17.50
N PHE A 4 5.79 3.49 16.51
CA PHE A 4 6.47 3.38 15.22
C PHE A 4 7.29 4.66 15.00
N ALA A 5 8.47 4.55 14.39
CA ALA A 5 9.31 5.70 14.08
C ALA A 5 8.78 6.46 12.86
N THR A 6 8.17 5.76 11.90
CA THR A 6 7.60 6.37 10.69
C THR A 6 6.14 5.95 10.44
N GLY A 7 5.42 6.75 9.65
CA GLY A 7 4.06 6.41 9.20
C GLY A 7 4.04 5.15 8.32
N GLU A 8 5.10 4.93 7.53
CA GLU A 8 5.22 3.76 6.66
C GLU A 8 5.35 2.46 7.47
N GLU A 9 6.10 2.48 8.58
CA GLU A 9 6.17 1.34 9.51
C GLU A 9 4.81 1.03 10.14
N ARG A 10 4.05 2.06 10.53
CA ARG A 10 2.70 1.89 11.08
C ARG A 10 1.77 1.25 10.05
N ASP A 11 1.82 1.73 8.82
CA ASP A 11 0.93 1.26 7.76
C ASP A 11 1.31 -0.19 7.37
N LEU A 12 2.60 -0.51 7.29
CA LEU A 12 3.08 -1.88 7.09
C LEU A 12 2.70 -2.80 8.26
N PHE A 13 2.81 -2.33 9.50
CA PHE A 13 2.36 -3.09 10.67
C PHE A 13 0.88 -3.48 10.56
N GLN A 14 0.04 -2.51 10.20
CA GLN A 14 -1.39 -2.73 10.07
C GLN A 14 -1.72 -3.67 8.91
N LEU A 15 -0.93 -3.61 7.83
CA LEU A 15 -1.03 -4.53 6.71
C LEU A 15 -0.58 -5.95 7.08
N LEU A 16 0.46 -6.10 7.90
CA LEU A 16 0.90 -7.40 8.41
C LEU A 16 -0.15 -8.02 9.33
N LEU A 17 -0.86 -7.23 10.12
CA LEU A 17 -1.94 -7.70 10.98
C LEU A 17 -3.17 -8.20 10.21
N SER A 18 -3.37 -7.77 8.97
CA SER A 18 -4.44 -8.33 8.13
C SER A 18 -4.13 -9.75 7.66
N VAL A 19 -2.85 -10.16 7.72
CA VAL A 19 -2.42 -11.49 7.31
C VAL A 19 -2.81 -12.54 8.33
N LYS A 20 -3.60 -13.53 7.90
CA LYS A 20 -4.09 -14.57 8.82
C LYS A 20 -2.95 -15.44 9.35
N GLY A 21 -2.76 -15.39 10.67
CA GLY A 21 -1.68 -16.09 11.38
C GLY A 21 -0.51 -15.19 11.77
N ILE A 22 -0.56 -13.89 11.43
CA ILE A 22 0.36 -12.88 11.93
C ILE A 22 -0.31 -12.15 13.10
N GLY A 23 0.28 -12.29 14.29
CA GLY A 23 -0.11 -11.53 15.47
C GLY A 23 0.74 -10.27 15.64
N PRO A 24 0.38 -9.39 16.59
CA PRO A 24 1.12 -8.16 16.87
C PRO A 24 2.60 -8.39 17.20
N ASN A 25 2.92 -9.44 17.97
CA ASN A 25 4.30 -9.77 18.32
C ASN A 25 5.12 -10.19 17.09
N THR A 26 4.52 -10.96 16.19
CA THR A 26 5.17 -11.39 14.95
C THR A 26 5.37 -10.20 14.02
N ALA A 27 4.37 -9.33 13.87
CA ALA A 27 4.48 -8.13 13.05
C ALA A 27 5.58 -7.18 13.55
N ILE A 28 5.74 -6.99 14.87
CA ILE A 28 6.88 -6.24 15.42
C ILE A 28 8.21 -6.93 15.14
N THR A 29 8.25 -8.26 15.26
CA THR A 29 9.48 -9.03 14.98
C THR A 29 9.90 -8.86 13.51
N ILE A 30 8.93 -8.79 12.59
CA ILE A 30 9.16 -8.52 11.17
C ILE A 30 9.77 -7.13 10.99
N LEU A 31 9.12 -6.10 11.53
CA LEU A 31 9.59 -4.71 11.44
C LEU A 31 10.94 -4.48 12.15
N SER A 32 11.28 -5.32 13.13
CA SER A 32 12.57 -5.27 13.81
C SER A 32 13.68 -5.99 13.04
N GLY A 33 13.32 -6.96 12.19
CA GLY A 33 14.27 -7.80 11.45
C GLY A 33 14.50 -7.38 10.01
N SER A 34 13.69 -6.47 9.46
CA SER A 34 13.76 -6.00 8.09
C SER A 34 13.15 -4.61 7.96
N THR A 35 13.69 -3.79 7.05
CA THR A 35 13.13 -2.47 6.79
C THR A 35 11.84 -2.57 5.97
N VAL A 36 11.06 -1.48 5.95
CA VAL A 36 9.85 -1.40 5.11
C VAL A 36 10.18 -1.67 3.64
N ASP A 37 11.29 -1.12 3.14
CA ASP A 37 11.75 -1.32 1.77
C ASP A 37 12.16 -2.78 1.49
N ASP A 38 12.84 -3.44 2.43
CA ASP A 38 13.20 -4.86 2.29
C ASP A 38 11.96 -5.74 2.18
N ILE A 39 10.97 -5.51 3.04
CA ILE A 39 9.70 -6.24 3.01
C ILE A 39 8.98 -5.99 1.68
N ARG A 40 8.95 -4.74 1.23
CA ARG A 40 8.34 -4.36 -0.04
C ARG A 40 9.03 -5.06 -1.21
N HIS A 41 10.36 -5.07 -1.23
CA HIS A 41 11.15 -5.75 -2.24
C HIS A 41 10.90 -7.26 -2.22
N ALA A 42 10.88 -7.88 -1.04
CA ALA A 42 10.60 -9.31 -0.88
C ALA A 42 9.20 -9.68 -1.40
N VAL A 43 8.19 -8.84 -1.16
CA VAL A 43 6.83 -9.07 -1.67
C VAL A 43 6.77 -8.92 -3.19
N MET A 44 7.43 -7.90 -3.76
CA MET A 44 7.42 -7.66 -5.21
C MET A 44 8.13 -8.77 -6.00
N HIS A 45 9.27 -9.25 -5.47
CA HIS A 45 10.11 -10.28 -6.09
C HIS A 45 9.79 -11.70 -5.63
N GLU A 46 8.76 -11.89 -4.82
CA GLU A 46 8.38 -13.19 -4.25
C GLU A 46 9.55 -13.88 -3.51
N ASP A 47 10.39 -13.08 -2.84
CA ASP A 47 11.56 -13.59 -2.10
C ASP A 47 11.14 -14.14 -0.73
N VAL A 48 10.65 -15.38 -0.75
CA VAL A 48 10.26 -16.14 0.45
C VAL A 48 11.45 -16.29 1.41
N LYS A 49 12.67 -16.43 0.90
CA LYS A 49 13.87 -16.67 1.73
C LYS A 49 14.24 -15.46 2.57
N ALA A 50 14.00 -14.25 2.07
CA ALA A 50 14.19 -13.03 2.84
C ALA A 50 13.33 -13.02 4.11
N LEU A 51 12.06 -13.42 3.99
CA LEU A 51 11.12 -13.47 5.11
C LEU A 51 11.37 -14.67 6.06
N GLU A 52 11.81 -15.82 5.55
CA GLU A 52 12.16 -16.99 6.37
C GLU A 52 13.33 -16.73 7.34
N LYS A 53 14.20 -15.76 7.04
CA LYS A 53 15.30 -15.37 7.95
C LYS A 53 14.80 -14.72 9.24
N ILE A 54 13.55 -14.24 9.25
CA ILE A 54 12.96 -13.58 10.41
C ILE A 54 12.54 -14.64 11.43
N LYS A 55 12.98 -14.47 12.68
CA LYS A 55 12.69 -15.41 13.76
C LYS A 55 11.17 -15.58 13.94
N GLY A 56 10.70 -16.82 13.80
CA GLY A 56 9.28 -17.15 13.95
C GLY A 56 8.48 -17.14 12.64
N ILE A 57 9.13 -16.89 11.49
CA ILE A 57 8.52 -17.04 10.16
C ILE A 57 9.03 -18.33 9.51
N GLY A 58 8.12 -19.28 9.32
CA GLY A 58 8.39 -20.45 8.49
C GLY A 58 7.95 -20.25 7.05
N LYS A 59 8.35 -21.16 6.16
CA LYS A 59 8.04 -21.16 4.74
C LYS A 59 6.58 -20.85 4.39
N LYS A 60 5.64 -21.57 5.01
CA LYS A 60 4.19 -21.37 4.77
C LYS A 60 3.72 -19.97 5.16
N THR A 61 4.27 -19.42 6.24
CA THR A 61 3.92 -18.08 6.70
C THR A 61 4.54 -17.03 5.78
N ALA A 62 5.78 -17.21 5.34
CA ALA A 62 6.45 -16.32 4.38
C ALA A 62 5.72 -16.27 3.02
N GLU A 63 5.39 -17.43 2.44
CA GLU A 63 4.61 -17.52 1.20
C GLU A 63 3.25 -16.82 1.34
N ARG A 64 2.60 -16.98 2.50
CA ARG A 64 1.31 -16.36 2.78
C ARG A 64 1.41 -14.84 2.96
N ILE A 65 2.42 -14.36 3.67
CA ILE A 65 2.72 -12.93 3.79
C ILE A 65 2.88 -12.33 2.40
N ILE A 66 3.70 -12.94 1.54
CA ILE A 66 3.92 -12.47 0.16
C ILE A 66 2.60 -12.44 -0.61
N LEU A 67 1.82 -13.53 -0.57
CA LEU A 67 0.56 -13.61 -1.31
C LEU A 67 -0.43 -12.55 -0.84
N GLU A 68 -0.72 -12.49 0.47
CA GLU A 68 -1.74 -11.58 1.02
C GLU A 68 -1.29 -10.11 0.92
N LEU A 69 -0.01 -9.79 1.12
CA LEU A 69 0.51 -8.45 0.88
C LEU A 69 0.45 -8.09 -0.61
N LYS A 70 0.78 -9.02 -1.51
CA LYS A 70 0.70 -8.79 -2.95
C LYS A 70 -0.74 -8.62 -3.41
N GLU A 71 -1.71 -9.32 -2.82
CA GLU A 71 -3.13 -9.11 -3.07
C GLU A 71 -3.61 -7.75 -2.55
N ASN A 72 -3.23 -7.33 -1.35
CA ASN A 72 -3.56 -6.01 -0.83
C ASN A 72 -2.91 -4.88 -1.66
N VAL A 73 -1.64 -5.04 -2.06
CA VAL A 73 -0.97 -4.10 -2.97
C VAL A 73 -1.59 -4.15 -4.36
N LYS A 74 -2.06 -5.31 -4.82
CA LYS A 74 -2.82 -5.46 -6.06
C LYS A 74 -4.23 -4.91 -5.95
N ASP A 75 -4.86 -4.83 -4.80
CA ASP A 75 -6.15 -4.15 -4.66
C ASP A 75 -5.95 -2.63 -4.57
N LEU A 76 -4.81 -2.17 -4.03
CA LEU A 76 -4.32 -0.79 -4.22
C LEU A 76 -3.90 -0.49 -5.67
N ALA A 77 -3.41 -1.49 -6.40
CA ALA A 77 -2.92 -1.35 -7.78
C ALA A 77 -3.96 -1.75 -8.84
N LYS A 78 -5.05 -2.45 -8.52
CA LYS A 78 -6.16 -2.72 -9.45
C LYS A 78 -6.96 -1.45 -9.73
N SER A 79 -6.81 -0.45 -8.89
CA SER A 79 -7.27 0.92 -9.13
C SER A 79 -6.21 1.80 -9.81
N MET A 80 -5.02 1.29 -10.15
CA MET A 80 -3.93 2.08 -10.74
C MET A 80 -3.31 1.43 -11.98
N PRO A 81 -3.09 2.16 -13.08
CA PRO A 81 -2.41 1.63 -14.25
C PRO A 81 -0.99 1.14 -13.92
N ILE A 82 -0.64 -0.06 -14.42
CA ILE A 82 0.72 -0.61 -14.34
C ILE A 82 1.61 0.21 -15.29
N GLY A 83 2.66 0.85 -14.74
CA GLY A 83 3.59 1.71 -15.49
C GLY A 83 3.98 3.03 -14.81
N MET A 84 3.40 3.34 -13.65
CA MET A 84 3.57 4.64 -13.00
C MET A 84 4.83 4.74 -12.11
N SER A 85 5.49 5.90 -12.18
CA SER A 85 6.66 6.23 -11.36
C SER A 85 6.32 6.31 -9.86
N VAL A 86 7.33 6.33 -8.99
CA VAL A 86 7.14 6.48 -7.53
C VAL A 86 6.46 7.82 -7.22
N GLN A 87 6.87 8.89 -7.90
CA GLN A 87 6.27 10.22 -7.80
C GLN A 87 4.79 10.21 -8.19
N GLN A 88 4.45 9.55 -9.29
CA GLN A 88 3.07 9.45 -9.74
C GLN A 88 2.17 8.67 -8.76
N ARG A 89 2.70 7.64 -8.11
CA ARG A 89 1.99 6.90 -7.04
C ARG A 89 1.76 7.76 -5.79
N ALA A 90 2.74 8.58 -5.42
CA ALA A 90 2.59 9.54 -4.32
C ALA A 90 1.48 10.55 -4.61
N LEU A 91 1.46 11.13 -5.82
CA LEU A 91 0.42 12.07 -6.24
C LEU A 91 -1.00 11.48 -6.17
N ILE A 92 -1.15 10.20 -6.51
CA ILE A 92 -2.44 9.50 -6.40
C ILE A 92 -2.86 9.32 -4.95
N SER A 93 -1.95 8.85 -4.10
CA SER A 93 -2.23 8.70 -2.66
C SER A 93 -2.65 10.03 -2.05
N ASP A 94 -1.94 11.11 -2.37
CA ASP A 94 -2.23 12.45 -1.86
C ASP A 94 -3.57 12.97 -2.39
N ALA A 95 -3.92 12.70 -3.65
CA ALA A 95 -5.22 13.07 -4.21
C ALA A 95 -6.39 12.33 -3.53
N VAL A 96 -6.23 11.04 -3.21
CA VAL A 96 -7.22 10.28 -2.43
C VAL A 96 -7.39 10.88 -1.04
N MET A 97 -6.29 11.21 -0.36
CA MET A 97 -6.33 11.82 0.97
C MET A 97 -6.96 13.22 0.96
N ALA A 98 -6.72 14.00 -0.10
CA ALA A 98 -7.36 15.30 -0.30
C ALA A 98 -8.88 15.15 -0.43
N LEU A 99 -9.37 14.20 -1.24
CA LEU A 99 -10.80 13.93 -1.35
C LEU A 99 -11.42 13.45 -0.04
N ILE A 100 -10.73 12.59 0.71
CA ILE A 100 -11.19 12.17 2.04
C ILE A 100 -11.29 13.38 2.98
N SER A 101 -10.31 14.29 2.95
CA SER A 101 -10.29 15.52 3.75
C SER A 101 -11.41 16.49 3.38
N LEU A 102 -11.88 16.45 2.12
CA LEU A 102 -13.06 17.18 1.64
C LEU A 102 -14.40 16.55 2.10
N GLY A 103 -14.36 15.41 2.77
CA GLY A 103 -15.53 14.74 3.35
C GLY A 103 -16.04 13.54 2.55
N TYR A 104 -15.31 13.10 1.53
CA TYR A 104 -15.73 11.96 0.72
C TYR A 104 -15.31 10.63 1.32
N GLY A 105 -16.16 9.61 1.17
CA GLY A 105 -15.86 8.27 1.64
C GLY A 105 -14.66 7.66 0.89
N ARG A 106 -13.77 6.96 1.59
CA ARG A 106 -12.54 6.35 1.04
C ARG A 106 -12.78 5.61 -0.27
N MET A 107 -13.79 4.74 -0.32
CA MET A 107 -14.12 3.95 -1.51
C MET A 107 -14.52 4.82 -2.72
N VAL A 108 -15.19 5.95 -2.48
CA VAL A 108 -15.61 6.89 -3.53
C VAL A 108 -14.41 7.69 -4.02
N ALA A 109 -13.56 8.15 -3.09
CA ALA A 109 -12.33 8.87 -3.40
C ALA A 109 -11.36 8.02 -4.24
N GLU A 110 -11.12 6.77 -3.85
CA GLU A 110 -10.26 5.84 -4.57
C GLU A 110 -10.79 5.57 -5.99
N LYS A 111 -12.10 5.41 -6.14
CA LYS A 111 -12.73 5.20 -7.45
C LYS A 111 -12.62 6.44 -8.35
N ALA A 112 -12.91 7.62 -7.80
CA ALA A 112 -12.84 8.88 -8.55
C ALA A 112 -11.42 9.18 -9.05
N VAL A 113 -10.40 8.97 -8.19
CA VAL A 113 -9.00 9.16 -8.57
C VAL A 113 -8.57 8.10 -9.58
N SER A 114 -8.97 6.83 -9.42
CA SER A 114 -8.68 5.78 -10.41
C SER A 114 -9.18 6.13 -11.82
N GLU A 115 -10.41 6.64 -11.93
CA GLU A 115 -10.98 7.06 -13.21
C GLU A 115 -10.26 8.29 -13.78
N ALA A 116 -9.88 9.25 -12.92
CA ALA A 116 -9.09 10.42 -13.33
C ALA A 116 -7.70 10.02 -13.86
N VAL A 117 -7.04 9.06 -13.22
CA VAL A 117 -5.74 8.52 -13.65
C VAL A 117 -5.84 7.79 -14.99
N LYS A 118 -6.93 7.06 -15.26
CA LYS A 118 -7.13 6.41 -16.57
C LYS A 118 -7.34 7.42 -17.69
N LYS A 119 -7.94 8.56 -17.37
CA LYS A 119 -8.19 9.68 -18.30
C LYS A 119 -6.92 10.47 -18.58
N LEU A 120 -6.16 10.77 -17.53
CA LEU A 120 -4.93 11.55 -17.57
C LEU A 120 -3.77 10.63 -17.96
N GLN A 121 -3.42 10.61 -19.25
CA GLN A 121 -2.23 9.88 -19.73
C GLN A 121 -0.93 10.39 -19.08
N GLU A 122 -0.90 11.66 -18.67
CA GLU A 122 0.18 12.24 -17.86
C GLU A 122 -0.39 12.91 -16.61
N ILE A 123 0.24 12.61 -15.47
CA ILE A 123 -0.09 13.19 -14.16
C ILE A 123 1.09 14.04 -13.73
N ASP A 124 0.96 15.33 -13.97
CA ASP A 124 2.00 16.30 -13.65
C ASP A 124 1.85 16.89 -12.25
N THR A 125 0.62 17.12 -11.80
CA THR A 125 0.34 17.77 -10.50
C THR A 125 -0.87 17.19 -9.77
N ILE A 126 -0.81 17.25 -8.43
CA ILE A 126 -1.90 16.84 -7.54
C ILE A 126 -3.18 17.64 -7.79
N GLU A 127 -3.08 18.94 -8.06
CA GLU A 127 -4.25 19.80 -8.27
C GLU A 127 -5.02 19.40 -9.53
N THR A 128 -4.30 19.02 -10.59
CA THR A 128 -4.91 18.54 -11.83
C THR A 128 -5.63 17.23 -11.58
N LEU A 129 -5.01 16.32 -10.83
CA LEU A 129 -5.58 15.03 -10.51
C LEU A 129 -6.83 15.16 -9.62
N VAL A 130 -6.79 15.97 -8.57
CA VAL A 130 -7.94 16.22 -7.68
C VAL A 130 -9.08 16.90 -8.44
N ARG A 131 -8.79 17.91 -9.27
CA ARG A 131 -9.79 18.60 -10.09
C ARG A 131 -10.49 17.65 -11.06
N GLU A 132 -9.73 16.75 -11.68
CA GLU A 132 -10.29 15.75 -12.60
C GLU A 132 -11.10 14.69 -11.84
N ALA A 133 -10.62 14.22 -10.68
CA ALA A 133 -11.34 13.26 -9.84
C ALA A 133 -12.70 13.81 -9.37
N LEU A 134 -12.80 15.09 -9.02
CA LEU A 134 -14.07 15.72 -8.64
C LEU A 134 -15.14 15.70 -9.74
N LYS A 135 -14.76 15.54 -11.02
CA LYS A 135 -15.73 15.41 -12.12
C LYS A 135 -16.38 14.03 -12.18
N TYR A 136 -15.70 13.00 -11.68
CA TYR A 136 -16.24 11.65 -11.58
C TYR A 136 -17.01 11.57 -10.28
N LYS A 137 -18.25 12.09 -10.33
CA LYS A 137 -19.25 12.15 -9.26
C LYS A 137 -18.82 11.41 -8.00
N VAL A 138 -18.42 12.21 -7.03
CA VAL A 138 -18.45 11.84 -5.63
C VAL A 138 -19.88 11.91 -5.10
#